data_AF-A0A257RKB0-F1
#
_entry.id   AF-A0A257RKB0-F1
#
_cell.length_a   1.000
_cell.length_b   1.000
_cell.length_c   1.000
_cell.angle_alpha   90.00
_cell.angle_beta   90.00
_cell.angle_gamma   90.00
#
_symmetry.space_group_name_H-M   'P 1'
#
loop_
_entity.id
_entity.type
_entity.pdbx_description
1 polymer ?
#
loop_
_entity_poly.entity_id
_entity_poly.type
_entity_poly.pdbx_seq_one_letter_code
_entity_poly.pdbx_strand_id
1 'polypeptide(L)'
;MNEIAKRPLNFAYAPMFPLGSDATTWRRLDIGGVSTIEADGKTILKISADTLSALAFEAFKDISHLLRPAHLAQLRRILDDPEASENDRYVAMEFLKNANISAAGVLPMCQDTGTALVFGKKGQRVWVDGD
;
A
#
# COMPACT_ATOMS: atom_id res chain seq x y z
N MET A 1 -6.01 -18.52 40.05
CA MET A 1 -5.01 -19.02 39.08
C MET A 1 -5.80 -19.67 37.95
N ASN A 2 -5.81 -19.08 36.76
CA ASN A 2 -6.51 -19.69 35.63
C ASN A 2 -5.66 -20.87 35.14
N GLU A 3 -6.23 -22.08 35.16
CA GLU A 3 -5.63 -23.25 34.51
C GLU A 3 -5.37 -22.93 33.05
N ILE A 4 -4.13 -23.11 32.61
CA ILE A 4 -3.78 -23.05 31.19
C ILE A 4 -4.41 -24.29 30.55
N ALA A 5 -5.57 -24.12 29.93
CA ALA A 5 -6.23 -25.18 29.18
C ALA A 5 -5.26 -25.76 28.16
N LYS A 6 -4.93 -27.05 28.30
CA LYS A 6 -4.06 -27.77 27.36
C LYS A 6 -4.76 -27.80 26.00
N ARG A 7 -4.05 -27.37 24.94
CA ARG A 7 -4.54 -27.52 23.57
C ARG A 7 -4.76 -29.01 23.28
N PRO A 8 -5.86 -29.39 22.61
CA PRO A 8 -6.11 -30.78 22.26
C PRO A 8 -5.03 -31.32 21.32
N LEU A 9 -4.74 -32.61 21.42
CA LEU A 9 -3.70 -33.30 20.64
C LEU A 9 -3.86 -33.11 19.11
N ASN A 10 -5.09 -32.87 18.64
CA ASN A 10 -5.43 -32.68 17.22
C ASN A 10 -5.67 -31.22 16.83
N PHE A 11 -5.08 -30.26 17.54
CA PHE A 11 -5.21 -28.86 17.19
C PHE A 11 -4.47 -28.54 15.88
N ALA A 12 -5.22 -28.23 14.82
CA ALA A 12 -4.70 -27.69 13.58
C ALA A 12 -4.89 -26.17 13.55
N TYR A 13 -3.80 -25.41 13.53
CA TYR A 13 -3.86 -23.97 13.38
C TYR A 13 -4.26 -23.60 11.95
N ALA A 14 -5.25 -22.72 11.81
CA ALA A 14 -5.58 -22.03 10.57
C ALA A 14 -5.78 -20.54 10.86
N PRO A 15 -5.17 -19.62 10.10
CA PRO A 15 -5.45 -18.21 10.24
C PRO A 15 -6.89 -17.91 9.79
N MET A 16 -7.57 -16.97 10.46
CA MET A 16 -8.89 -16.50 10.05
C MET A 16 -8.87 -15.89 8.64
N PHE A 17 -7.76 -15.25 8.27
CA PHE A 17 -7.56 -14.62 6.97
C PHE A 17 -6.27 -15.13 6.32
N PRO A 18 -6.34 -16.20 5.50
CA PRO A 18 -5.18 -16.66 4.73
C PRO A 18 -4.80 -15.62 3.67
N LEU A 19 -3.49 -15.47 3.41
CA LEU A 19 -3.00 -14.57 2.37
C LEU A 19 -3.18 -15.20 0.99
N GLY A 20 -3.69 -14.43 0.03
CA GLY A 20 -3.77 -14.80 -1.39
C GLY A 20 -2.51 -14.42 -2.17
N SER A 21 -2.54 -14.65 -3.48
CA SER A 21 -1.49 -14.20 -4.40
C SER A 21 -1.42 -12.66 -4.47
N ASP A 22 -0.20 -12.11 -4.48
CA ASP A 22 0.02 -10.68 -4.71
C ASP A 22 0.35 -10.43 -6.19
N ALA A 23 -0.50 -9.63 -6.85
CA ALA A 23 -0.30 -9.20 -8.24
C ALA A 23 0.18 -7.74 -8.33
N THR A 24 0.54 -7.13 -7.20
CA THR A 24 0.98 -5.74 -7.15
C THR A 24 2.35 -5.60 -7.79
N THR A 25 2.48 -4.64 -8.72
CA THR A 25 3.76 -4.27 -9.31
C THR A 25 4.50 -3.29 -8.41
N TRP A 26 5.77 -3.56 -8.12
CA TRP A 26 6.59 -2.75 -7.23
C TRP A 26 7.67 -1.97 -8.01
N ARG A 27 7.90 -0.72 -7.62
CA ARG A 27 9.06 0.08 -8.04
C ARG A 27 10.06 0.13 -6.88
N ARG A 28 11.35 -0.10 -7.17
CA ARG A 28 12.40 0.07 -6.17
C ARG A 28 12.63 1.56 -5.90
N LEU A 29 12.70 1.93 -4.63
CA LEU A 29 13.14 3.25 -4.19
C LEU A 29 14.61 3.18 -3.78
N ASP A 30 15.42 4.08 -4.33
CA ASP A 30 16.85 4.17 -4.01
C ASP A 30 17.07 5.10 -2.80
N ILE A 31 16.54 4.71 -1.63
CA ILE A 31 16.48 5.54 -0.41
C ILE A 31 17.39 5.06 0.75
N GLY A 32 18.16 3.98 0.55
CA GLY A 32 19.16 3.51 1.52
C GLY A 32 18.59 3.05 2.87
N GLY A 33 19.48 2.92 3.86
CA GLY A 33 19.15 2.61 5.28
C GLY A 33 18.61 1.19 5.54
N VAL A 34 18.77 0.27 4.58
CA VAL A 34 18.47 -1.15 4.73
C VAL A 34 19.77 -1.95 4.76
N SER A 35 19.95 -2.78 5.77
CA SER A 35 21.13 -3.65 5.93
C SER A 35 20.77 -4.95 6.63
N THR A 36 21.72 -5.89 6.71
CA THR A 36 21.53 -7.16 7.41
C THR A 36 22.62 -7.37 8.45
N ILE A 37 22.25 -7.96 9.59
CA ILE A 37 23.20 -8.46 10.59
C ILE A 37 22.93 -9.94 10.88
N GLU A 38 23.92 -10.63 11.44
CA GLU A 38 23.77 -11.98 11.98
C GLU A 38 23.68 -11.93 13.50
N ALA A 39 22.67 -12.58 14.07
CA ALA A 39 22.56 -12.77 15.52
C ALA A 39 21.99 -14.17 15.81
N ASP A 40 22.67 -14.93 16.67
CA ASP A 40 22.26 -16.29 17.02
C ASP A 40 22.04 -17.19 15.78
N GLY A 41 22.93 -17.06 14.79
CA GLY A 41 22.85 -17.79 13.51
C GLY A 41 21.64 -17.44 12.63
N LYS A 42 20.99 -16.30 12.89
CA LYS A 42 19.85 -15.80 12.10
C LYS A 42 20.18 -14.45 11.48
N THR A 43 19.86 -14.31 10.20
CA THR A 43 19.86 -13.02 9.52
C THR A 43 18.71 -12.14 9.99
N ILE A 44 19.04 -10.91 10.39
CA ILE A 44 18.11 -9.87 10.82
C ILE A 44 18.21 -8.71 9.83
N LEU A 45 17.06 -8.24 9.37
CA LEU A 45 16.95 -7.03 8.55
C LEU A 45 16.94 -5.81 9.48
N LYS A 46 17.91 -4.91 9.30
CA LYS A 46 17.95 -3.60 9.96
C LYS A 46 17.45 -2.52 8.99
N ILE A 47 16.57 -1.66 9.48
CA ILE A 47 15.99 -0.54 8.75
C ILE A 47 16.15 0.73 9.61
N SER A 48 16.69 1.81 9.06
CA SER A 48 16.75 3.09 9.77
C SER A 48 15.38 3.78 9.82
N ALA A 49 15.16 4.64 10.82
CA ALA A 49 13.95 5.46 10.91
C ALA A 49 13.75 6.32 9.65
N ASP A 50 14.83 6.92 9.14
CA ASP A 50 14.80 7.77 7.94
C ASP A 50 14.33 7.03 6.69
N THR A 51 14.64 5.74 6.55
CA THR A 51 14.12 4.92 5.44
C THR A 51 12.60 4.81 5.48
N LEU A 52 12.01 4.67 6.68
CA LEU A 52 10.55 4.62 6.82
C LEU A 52 9.92 5.99 6.54
N SER A 53 10.54 7.08 6.99
CA SER A 53 10.11 8.44 6.68
C SER A 53 10.15 8.73 5.18
N ALA A 54 11.22 8.34 4.49
CA ALA A 54 11.36 8.50 3.04
C ALA A 54 10.35 7.63 2.27
N LEU A 55 10.12 6.39 2.71
CA LEU A 55 9.10 5.51 2.13
C LEU A 55 7.70 6.11 2.28
N ALA A 56 7.36 6.61 3.48
CA ALA A 56 6.07 7.24 3.73
C ALA A 56 5.90 8.50 2.88
N PHE A 57 6.93 9.35 2.79
CA PHE A 57 6.90 10.55 1.97
C PHE A 57 6.63 10.23 0.49
N GLU A 58 7.38 9.28 -0.10
CA GLU A 58 7.17 8.88 -1.49
C GLU A 58 5.78 8.27 -1.70
N ALA A 59 5.31 7.42 -0.77
CA ALA A 59 3.99 6.82 -0.87
C ALA A 59 2.85 7.86 -0.80
N PHE A 60 2.92 8.82 0.12
CA PHE A 60 1.92 9.87 0.26
C PHE A 60 1.97 10.90 -0.87
N LYS A 61 3.15 11.15 -1.44
CA LYS A 61 3.28 11.90 -2.68
C LYS A 61 2.61 11.17 -3.83
N ASP A 62 2.97 9.91 -4.09
CA ASP A 62 2.43 9.14 -5.20
C ASP A 62 0.91 8.97 -5.09
N ILE A 63 0.36 8.65 -3.91
CA ILE A 63 -1.10 8.46 -3.74
C ILE A 63 -1.90 9.77 -3.88
N SER A 64 -1.27 10.93 -3.64
CA SER A 64 -1.93 12.23 -3.80
C SER A 64 -2.07 12.64 -5.27
N HIS A 65 -1.25 12.07 -6.16
CA HIS A 65 -1.15 12.48 -7.56
C HIS A 65 -1.50 11.37 -8.57
N LEU A 66 -1.41 10.11 -8.16
CA LEU A 66 -1.52 8.96 -9.05
C LEU A 66 -2.64 8.02 -8.62
N LEU A 67 -3.26 7.39 -9.61
CA LEU A 67 -4.28 6.37 -9.44
C LEU A 67 -3.78 5.02 -9.93
N ARG A 68 -4.32 3.93 -9.38
CA ARG A 68 -4.02 2.58 -9.86
C ARG A 68 -4.51 2.41 -11.31
N PRO A 69 -3.75 1.72 -12.18
CA PRO A 69 -4.18 1.45 -13.56
C PRO A 69 -5.54 0.77 -13.64
N ALA A 70 -5.85 -0.14 -12.71
CA ALA A 70 -7.13 -0.83 -12.64
C ALA A 70 -8.32 0.14 -12.44
N HIS A 71 -8.14 1.21 -11.66
CA HIS A 71 -9.18 2.21 -11.46
C HIS A 71 -9.34 3.12 -12.70
N LEU A 72 -8.23 3.55 -13.31
CA LEU A 72 -8.27 4.29 -14.58
C LEU A 72 -8.95 3.49 -15.70
N ALA A 73 -8.72 2.18 -15.74
CA ALA A 73 -9.40 1.28 -16.68
C ALA A 73 -10.91 1.21 -16.44
N GLN A 74 -11.38 1.31 -15.18
CA GLN A 74 -12.81 1.39 -14.88
C GLN A 74 -13.42 2.68 -15.45
N LEU A 75 -12.77 3.83 -15.26
CA LEU A 75 -13.22 5.10 -15.85
C LEU A 75 -13.26 5.03 -17.38
N ARG A 76 -12.23 4.43 -17.99
CA ARG A 76 -12.19 4.24 -19.46
C ARG A 76 -13.35 3.39 -19.98
N ARG A 77 -13.73 2.33 -19.25
CA ARG A 77 -14.84 1.46 -19.64
C ARG A 77 -16.18 2.19 -19.67
N ILE A 78 -16.42 3.14 -18.75
CA ILE A 78 -17.65 3.95 -18.76
C ILE A 78 -17.83 4.69 -20.09
N LEU A 79 -16.72 5.16 -20.68
CA LEU A 79 -16.77 5.87 -21.95
C LEU A 79 -17.12 4.95 -23.15
N ASP A 80 -16.74 3.67 -23.08
CA ASP A 80 -17.02 2.67 -24.13
C ASP A 80 -18.36 1.95 -23.95
N ASP A 81 -18.91 2.00 -22.75
CA ASP A 81 -20.14 1.28 -22.41
C ASP A 81 -21.33 1.91 -23.13
N PRO A 82 -22.05 1.19 -24.02
CA PRO A 82 -23.22 1.71 -24.70
C PRO A 82 -24.40 2.00 -23.75
N GLU A 83 -24.46 1.37 -22.58
CA GLU A 83 -25.52 1.55 -21.59
C GLU A 83 -25.27 2.76 -20.66
N ALA A 84 -24.05 3.32 -20.66
CA ALA A 84 -23.74 4.50 -19.87
C ALA A 84 -24.58 5.71 -20.32
N SER A 85 -24.99 6.56 -19.37
CA SER A 85 -25.64 7.82 -19.70
C SER A 85 -24.63 8.83 -20.24
N GLU A 86 -25.11 9.93 -20.83
CA GLU A 86 -24.24 11.05 -21.22
C GLU A 86 -23.53 11.65 -20.00
N ASN A 87 -24.22 11.73 -18.86
CA ASN A 87 -23.67 12.24 -17.61
C ASN A 87 -22.55 11.34 -17.07
N ASP A 88 -22.71 10.01 -17.14
CA ASP A 88 -21.66 9.07 -16.70
C ASP A 88 -20.40 9.26 -17.53
N ARG A 89 -20.54 9.37 -18.86
CA ARG A 89 -19.41 9.61 -19.76
C ARG A 89 -18.76 10.96 -19.52
N TYR A 90 -19.55 12.00 -19.30
CA TYR A 90 -19.06 13.34 -18.98
C TYR A 90 -18.24 13.32 -17.68
N VAL A 91 -18.79 12.77 -16.61
CA VAL A 91 -18.11 12.71 -15.30
C VAL A 91 -16.84 11.86 -15.38
N ALA A 92 -16.88 10.70 -16.04
CA ALA A 92 -15.70 9.86 -16.23
C ALA A 92 -14.58 10.58 -17.01
N MET A 93 -14.96 11.36 -18.05
CA MET A 93 -14.01 12.16 -18.81
C MET A 93 -13.37 13.25 -17.95
N GLU A 94 -14.14 13.97 -17.14
CA GLU A 94 -13.60 15.00 -16.24
C GLU A 94 -12.68 14.39 -15.16
N PHE A 95 -12.99 13.21 -14.64
CA PHE A 95 -12.08 12.48 -13.74
C PHE A 95 -10.77 12.11 -14.42
N LEU A 96 -10.80 11.64 -15.67
CA LEU A 96 -9.59 11.30 -16.42
C LEU A 96 -8.74 12.53 -16.73
N LYS A 97 -9.36 13.68 -17.07
CA LYS A 97 -8.64 14.95 -17.24
C LYS A 97 -7.97 15.40 -15.95
N ASN A 98 -8.69 15.33 -14.84
CA ASN A 98 -8.16 15.65 -13.52
C ASN A 98 -6.98 14.73 -13.15
N ALA A 99 -7.09 13.42 -13.43
CA ALA A 99 -6.01 12.46 -13.22
C ALA A 99 -4.76 12.81 -14.03
N ASN A 100 -4.92 13.21 -15.29
CA ASN A 100 -3.81 13.63 -16.14
C ASN A 100 -3.13 14.91 -15.64
N ILE A 101 -3.91 15.89 -15.17
CA ILE A 101 -3.38 17.13 -14.59
C ILE A 101 -2.61 16.83 -13.30
N SER A 102 -3.18 16.00 -12.42
CA SER A 102 -2.57 15.70 -11.13
C SER A 102 -1.28 14.90 -11.25
N ALA A 103 -1.18 14.02 -12.25
CA ALA A 103 0.02 13.24 -12.52
C ALA A 103 1.28 14.07 -12.81
N ALA A 104 1.14 15.37 -13.11
CA ALA A 104 2.27 16.30 -13.22
C ALA A 104 2.93 16.62 -11.86
N GLY A 105 2.32 16.23 -10.74
CA GLY A 105 2.90 16.38 -9.40
C GLY A 105 2.83 17.80 -8.80
N VAL A 106 2.03 18.69 -9.39
CA VAL A 106 1.85 20.07 -8.90
C VAL A 106 0.52 20.23 -8.15
N LEU A 107 -0.58 19.78 -8.75
CA LEU A 107 -1.91 19.85 -8.14
C LEU A 107 -2.32 18.45 -7.67
N PRO A 108 -2.81 18.27 -6.42
CA PRO A 108 -3.29 16.97 -5.96
C PRO A 108 -4.59 16.58 -6.66
N MET A 109 -4.90 15.28 -6.65
CA MET A 109 -6.11 14.71 -7.27
C MET A 109 -7.41 15.30 -6.71
N CYS A 110 -7.39 15.70 -5.44
CA CYS A 110 -8.52 16.22 -4.69
C CYS A 110 -8.06 17.35 -3.77
N GLN A 111 -8.94 18.31 -3.48
CA GLN A 111 -8.68 19.35 -2.49
C GLN A 111 -8.60 18.78 -1.07
N ASP A 112 -9.39 17.73 -0.80
CA ASP A 112 -9.30 16.95 0.42
C ASP A 112 -8.28 15.83 0.20
N THR A 113 -7.06 16.03 0.70
CA THR A 113 -5.97 15.06 0.62
C THR A 113 -6.13 13.93 1.64
N GLY A 114 -7.17 13.97 2.49
CA GLY A 114 -7.53 12.92 3.42
C GLY A 114 -6.69 12.88 4.69
N THR A 115 -6.82 11.78 5.42
CA THR A 115 -6.05 11.47 6.64
C THR A 115 -4.96 10.45 6.32
N ALA A 116 -3.73 10.71 6.77
CA ALA A 116 -2.62 9.78 6.62
C ALA A 116 -2.83 8.52 7.49
N LEU A 117 -3.11 7.38 6.86
CA LEU A 117 -3.26 6.09 7.53
C LEU A 117 -2.12 5.16 7.13
N VAL A 118 -1.40 4.63 8.12
CA VAL A 118 -0.32 3.67 7.92
C VAL A 118 -0.71 2.33 8.54
N PHE A 119 -0.68 1.27 7.73
CA PHE A 119 -0.84 -0.10 8.20
C PHE A 119 0.48 -0.86 7.98
N GLY A 120 1.22 -1.08 9.06
CA GLY A 120 2.51 -1.77 9.04
C GLY A 120 2.42 -3.20 9.58
N LYS A 121 3.11 -4.14 8.92
CA LYS A 121 3.38 -5.48 9.44
C LYS A 121 4.88 -5.66 9.66
N LYS A 122 5.34 -5.50 10.90
CA LYS A 122 6.76 -5.70 11.24
C LYS A 122 7.04 -7.16 11.59
N GLY A 123 7.87 -7.82 10.79
CA GLY A 123 8.31 -9.18 11.08
C GLY A 123 9.18 -9.27 12.34
N GLN A 124 9.21 -10.45 12.97
CA GLN A 124 10.04 -10.70 14.17
C GLN A 124 11.53 -10.40 13.94
N ARG A 125 12.04 -10.69 12.74
CA ARG A 125 13.45 -10.47 12.34
C ARG A 125 13.66 -9.15 11.57
N VAL A 126 12.78 -8.18 11.78
CA VAL A 126 12.92 -6.82 11.25
C VAL A 126 13.14 -5.88 12.43
N TRP A 127 14.33 -5.30 12.49
CA TRP A 127 14.72 -4.32 13.49
C TRP A 127 14.69 -2.94 12.83
N VAL A 128 13.94 -2.04 13.45
CA VAL A 128 13.80 -0.66 13.01
C VAL A 128 14.41 0.19 14.11
N ASP A 129 15.31 1.10 13.74
CA ASP A 129 15.84 2.07 14.70
C ASP A 129 14.72 3.04 15.10
N GLY A 130 14.51 3.27 16.40
CA GLY A 130 13.44 4.12 16.95
C GLY A 130 13.29 3.91 18.46
N ASP A 131 12.56 4.81 19.11
CA ASP A 131 12.22 4.76 20.55
C ASP A 131 11.08 3.78 20.86
#